data_AF-A0A1A8MGY5-F1
#
_entry.id   AF-A0A1A8MGY5-F1
#
_cell.length_a   1.000
_cell.length_b   1.000
_cell.length_c   1.000
_cell.angle_alpha   90.00
_cell.angle_beta   90.00
_cell.angle_gamma   90.00
#
_symmetry.space_group_name_H-M   'P 1'
#
loop_
_entity.id
_entity.type
_entity.pdbx_description
1 polymer ?
#
loop_
_entity_poly.entity_id
_entity_poly.type
_entity_poly.pdbx_seq_one_letter_code
_entity_poly.pdbx_strand_id
1 'polypeptide(L)'
;EKPKMIAKFCGAILIELDALLPLAVACRSSSLLGVRSSFVEACGKAAFAMLSRLQERALEVPSSAPLKNLPALLSTCIYVHQRLGYYSVRLKDSDAASAKVPLTLLPLQKYQETVKALKEQLTHYCIQVCTSSLFHDAESHNWADPKPFYEGERCSFSLQMWFYFLCGLRSDLWAVLPADLAKDVLGQVLKETLQLLVQRYARVRASYKRHLQIRSDITAILLYVEHLLWSVCESPESLVLIDPPSEMTIKAGGSNWPSQIHSLCDQLLMILVVVTAPLSLVHRTFVINASEDSTSQQPESSVVRWLNAIKPDLYTERAIRDGLMGEAALACQLRLLTSDPDCSPKLLLRMLLYEDCHLPRILLENSYFCQESGSEMSTENCKAGDNFIVALFNLFLCLNNVPKALTQALQPYLERGHVWQHLYSLADTTQAVPVVITCVREIVFKSTNSLL
;
A
#
# COMPACT_ATOMS: atom_id res chain seq x y z
N GLU A 1 3.98 6.37 13.16
CA GLU A 1 2.56 6.58 12.83
C GLU A 1 1.69 6.28 14.03
N LYS A 2 0.55 6.96 14.18
CA LYS A 2 -0.44 6.55 15.19
C LYS A 2 -1.17 5.32 14.66
N PRO A 3 -1.37 4.27 15.46
CA PRO A 3 -2.14 3.10 15.05
C PRO A 3 -3.59 3.50 14.75
N LYS A 4 -4.18 2.92 13.71
CA LYS A 4 -5.60 3.13 13.35
C LYS A 4 -6.54 2.49 14.36
N MET A 5 -6.11 1.36 14.96
CA MET A 5 -6.88 0.65 15.98
C MET A 5 -5.96 0.08 17.07
N ILE A 6 -6.38 0.17 18.33
CA ILE A 6 -5.71 -0.41 19.50
C ILE A 6 -6.71 -1.05 20.47
N ALA A 7 -6.25 -2.01 21.27
CA ALA A 7 -7.05 -2.61 22.31
C ALA A 7 -7.39 -1.58 23.40
N LYS A 8 -8.67 -1.49 23.76
CA LYS A 8 -9.21 -0.49 24.71
C LYS A 8 -8.48 -0.49 26.05
N PHE A 9 -8.12 -1.66 26.57
CA PHE A 9 -7.45 -1.78 27.88
C PHE A 9 -6.03 -1.19 27.85
N CYS A 10 -5.26 -1.42 26.78
CA CYS A 10 -3.96 -0.78 26.61
C CYS A 10 -4.09 0.73 26.41
N GLY A 11 -5.10 1.16 25.65
CA GLY A 11 -5.40 2.57 25.45
C GLY A 11 -5.66 3.30 26.77
N ALA A 12 -6.52 2.74 27.63
CA ALA A 12 -6.85 3.34 28.92
C ALA A 12 -5.62 3.47 29.84
N ILE A 13 -4.78 2.43 29.94
CA ILE A 13 -3.57 2.46 30.75
C ILE A 13 -2.56 3.48 30.22
N LEU A 14 -2.38 3.56 28.90
CA LEU A 14 -1.45 4.52 28.30
C LEU A 14 -1.90 5.98 28.49
N ILE A 15 -3.21 6.26 28.49
CA ILE A 15 -3.75 7.60 28.80
C ILE A 15 -3.33 8.04 30.21
N GLU A 16 -3.45 7.16 31.21
CA GLU A 16 -3.03 7.46 32.58
C GLU A 16 -1.51 7.67 32.68
N LEU A 17 -0.71 6.82 32.02
CA LEU A 17 0.74 6.99 31.98
C LEU A 17 1.15 8.31 31.29
N ASP A 18 0.43 8.69 30.25
CA ASP A 18 0.65 9.95 29.52
C ASP A 18 0.33 11.18 30.36
N ALA A 19 -0.74 11.12 31.16
CA ALA A 19 -1.11 12.19 32.08
C ALA A 19 -0.05 12.41 33.19
N LEU A 20 0.60 11.33 33.64
CA LEU A 20 1.61 11.37 34.71
C LEU A 20 3.03 11.65 34.21
N LEU A 21 3.31 11.47 32.91
CA LEU A 21 4.64 11.67 32.34
C LEU A 21 5.23 13.07 32.57
N PRO A 22 4.51 14.20 32.39
CA PRO A 22 5.07 15.54 32.60
C PRO A 22 5.59 15.74 34.03
N LEU A 23 4.89 15.18 35.03
CA LEU A 23 5.31 15.23 36.42
C LEU A 23 6.62 14.47 36.63
N ALA A 24 6.70 13.23 36.11
CA ALA A 24 7.93 12.42 36.19
C ALA A 24 9.13 13.10 35.50
N VAL A 25 8.89 13.82 34.40
CA VAL A 25 9.93 14.57 33.67
C VAL A 25 10.37 15.83 34.42
N ALA A 26 9.48 16.49 35.16
CA ALA A 26 9.78 17.67 35.97
C ALA A 26 10.56 17.33 37.26
N CYS A 27 10.35 16.14 37.81
CA CYS A 27 11.02 15.64 39.02
C CYS A 27 12.47 15.18 38.77
N ARG A 28 13.34 16.08 38.26
CA ARG A 28 14.78 15.81 38.00
C ARG A 28 15.70 16.09 39.19
N SER A 29 15.24 16.89 40.16
CA SER A 29 16.03 17.23 41.34
C SER A 29 16.18 16.03 42.28
N SER A 30 17.31 15.96 43.00
CA SER A 30 17.62 14.87 43.94
C SER A 30 16.53 14.61 44.98
N SER A 31 15.78 15.65 45.37
CA SER A 31 14.66 15.59 46.33
C SER A 31 13.39 14.90 45.79
N LEU A 32 13.20 14.85 44.46
CA LEU A 32 11.99 14.32 43.83
C LEU A 32 12.26 13.06 42.97
N LEU A 33 13.48 12.52 43.04
CA LEU A 33 13.86 11.29 42.33
C LEU A 33 12.94 10.09 42.66
N GLY A 34 12.37 10.04 43.87
CA GLY A 34 11.42 8.99 44.27
C GLY A 34 10.14 8.98 43.42
N VAL A 35 9.61 10.15 43.04
CA VAL A 35 8.41 10.25 42.19
C VAL A 35 8.72 9.69 40.79
N ARG A 36 9.90 10.03 40.26
CA ARG A 36 10.37 9.53 38.97
C ARG A 36 10.63 8.03 39.00
N SER A 37 11.26 7.50 40.05
CA SER A 37 11.50 6.05 40.17
C SER A 37 10.18 5.27 40.29
N SER A 38 9.21 5.78 41.05
CA SER A 38 7.87 5.19 41.14
C SER A 38 7.15 5.18 39.80
N PHE A 39 7.23 6.26 39.01
CA PHE A 39 6.68 6.28 37.65
C PHE A 39 7.31 5.21 36.76
N VAL A 40 8.65 5.11 36.76
CA VAL A 40 9.38 4.12 35.96
C VAL A 40 9.00 2.69 36.35
N GLU A 41 8.91 2.41 37.65
CA GLU A 41 8.51 1.08 38.15
C GLU A 41 7.06 0.74 37.78
N ALA A 42 6.13 1.68 37.98
CA ALA A 42 4.73 1.51 37.63
C ALA A 42 4.56 1.28 36.12
N CYS A 43 5.26 2.06 35.29
CA CYS A 43 5.27 1.90 33.85
C CYS A 43 5.81 0.52 33.43
N GLY A 44 6.89 0.03 34.06
CA GLY A 44 7.42 -1.29 33.80
C GLY A 44 6.43 -2.42 34.16
N LYS A 45 5.83 -2.34 35.35
CA LYS A 45 4.80 -3.32 35.79
C LYS A 45 3.58 -3.31 34.87
N ALA A 46 3.06 -2.13 34.53
CA ALA A 46 1.94 -1.97 33.62
C ALA A 46 2.26 -2.52 32.22
N ALA A 47 3.46 -2.26 31.71
CA ALA A 47 3.92 -2.76 30.43
C ALA A 47 3.91 -4.30 30.38
N PHE A 48 4.44 -4.97 31.41
CA PHE A 48 4.41 -6.44 31.48
C PHE A 48 3.00 -6.99 31.62
N ALA A 49 2.17 -6.41 32.49
CA ALA A 49 0.79 -6.85 32.67
C ALA A 49 -0.03 -6.73 31.37
N MET A 50 0.13 -5.60 30.65
CA MET A 50 -0.46 -5.43 29.33
C MET A 50 0.05 -6.46 28.33
N LEU A 51 1.37 -6.73 28.31
CA LEU A 51 1.97 -7.67 27.37
C LEU A 51 1.46 -9.10 27.59
N SER A 52 1.45 -9.57 28.85
CA SER A 52 0.91 -10.89 29.20
C SER A 52 -0.54 -11.02 28.75
N ARG A 53 -1.36 -9.98 28.96
CA ARG A 53 -2.75 -9.98 28.52
C ARG A 53 -2.90 -10.00 27.00
N LEU A 54 -2.05 -9.29 26.28
CA LEU A 54 -2.02 -9.31 24.81
C LEU A 54 -1.64 -10.70 24.28
N GLN A 55 -0.65 -11.35 24.90
CA GLN A 55 -0.21 -12.70 24.53
C GLN A 55 -1.30 -13.75 24.79
N GLU A 56 -1.99 -13.70 25.93
CA GLU A 56 -3.14 -14.56 26.22
C GLU A 56 -4.22 -14.44 25.13
N ARG A 57 -4.56 -13.21 24.73
CA ARG A 57 -5.56 -12.98 23.67
C ARG A 57 -5.10 -13.43 22.30
N ALA A 58 -3.79 -13.43 22.02
CA ALA A 58 -3.25 -13.94 20.77
C ALA A 58 -3.38 -15.47 20.65
N LEU A 59 -3.30 -16.19 21.77
CA LEU A 59 -3.47 -17.66 21.82
C LEU A 59 -4.92 -18.09 21.59
N GLU A 60 -5.89 -17.22 21.86
CA GLU A 60 -7.31 -17.44 21.56
C GLU A 60 -7.63 -17.38 20.06
N VAL A 61 -6.74 -16.80 19.23
CA VAL A 61 -6.92 -16.70 17.78
C VAL A 61 -6.25 -17.88 17.07
N PRO A 62 -6.93 -18.60 16.16
CA PRO A 62 -8.30 -18.39 15.68
C PRO A 62 -9.37 -19.24 16.40
N SER A 63 -8.99 -20.01 17.42
CA SER A 63 -9.81 -21.10 17.95
C SER A 63 -11.07 -20.61 18.67
N SER A 64 -10.95 -19.60 19.51
CA SER A 64 -12.05 -19.00 20.28
C SER A 64 -12.31 -17.53 19.94
N ALA A 65 -11.46 -16.93 19.09
CA ALA A 65 -11.56 -15.54 18.65
C ALA A 65 -11.30 -15.39 17.14
N PRO A 66 -11.93 -14.42 16.45
CA PRO A 66 -11.78 -14.25 15.01
C PRO A 66 -10.39 -13.70 14.63
N LEU A 67 -9.92 -14.05 13.42
CA LEU A 67 -8.61 -13.64 12.89
C LEU A 67 -8.37 -12.12 12.97
N LYS A 68 -9.40 -11.31 12.71
CA LYS A 68 -9.32 -9.83 12.73
C LYS A 68 -8.77 -9.26 14.05
N ASN A 69 -8.84 -10.03 15.15
CA ASN A 69 -8.26 -9.62 16.42
C ASN A 69 -6.73 -9.62 16.38
N LEU A 70 -6.10 -10.51 15.61
CA LEU A 70 -4.64 -10.66 15.58
C LEU A 70 -3.92 -9.42 14.99
N PRO A 71 -4.35 -8.84 13.85
CA PRO A 71 -3.85 -7.53 13.41
C PRO A 71 -4.04 -6.42 14.45
N ALA A 72 -5.16 -6.40 15.17
CA ALA A 72 -5.43 -5.39 16.20
C ALA A 72 -4.50 -5.54 17.42
N LEU A 73 -4.23 -6.78 17.84
CA LEU A 73 -3.26 -7.08 18.90
C LEU A 73 -1.84 -6.68 18.47
N LEU A 74 -1.45 -7.00 17.23
CA LEU A 74 -0.16 -6.60 16.65
C LEU A 74 0.00 -5.07 16.63
N SER A 75 -0.99 -4.35 16.11
CA SER A 75 -1.04 -2.88 16.13
C SER A 75 -0.89 -2.32 17.56
N THR A 76 -1.60 -2.93 18.51
CA THR A 76 -1.53 -2.53 19.93
C THR A 76 -0.13 -2.72 20.51
N CYS A 77 0.52 -3.87 20.25
CA CYS A 77 1.88 -4.14 20.69
C CYS A 77 2.88 -3.10 20.12
N ILE A 78 2.75 -2.77 18.84
CA ILE A 78 3.59 -1.75 18.18
C ILE A 78 3.39 -0.38 18.84
N TYR A 79 2.14 0.00 19.11
CA TYR A 79 1.84 1.27 19.74
C TYR A 79 2.41 1.38 21.15
N VAL A 80 2.20 0.35 21.99
CA VAL A 80 2.76 0.32 23.34
C VAL A 80 4.28 0.37 23.28
N HIS A 81 4.92 -0.41 22.39
CA HIS A 81 6.37 -0.36 22.19
C HIS A 81 6.87 1.06 21.85
N GLN A 82 6.21 1.74 20.91
CA GLN A 82 6.55 3.11 20.53
C GLN A 82 6.37 4.10 21.70
N ARG A 83 5.29 3.98 22.48
CA ARG A 83 5.06 4.84 23.66
C ARG A 83 6.10 4.60 24.75
N LEU A 84 6.43 3.35 25.05
CA LEU A 84 7.51 3.02 25.98
C LEU A 84 8.86 3.58 25.50
N GLY A 85 9.12 3.53 24.18
CA GLY A 85 10.30 4.12 23.57
C GLY A 85 10.35 5.62 23.78
N TYR A 86 9.22 6.30 23.56
CA TYR A 86 9.07 7.73 23.83
C TYR A 86 9.31 8.09 25.31
N TYR A 87 8.76 7.33 26.26
CA TYR A 87 9.02 7.53 27.69
C TYR A 87 10.50 7.36 28.01
N SER A 88 11.14 6.32 27.45
CA SER A 88 12.56 6.06 27.67
C SER A 88 13.45 7.23 27.23
N VAL A 89 13.12 7.89 26.11
CA VAL A 89 13.86 9.06 25.60
C VAL A 89 13.60 10.28 26.47
N ARG A 90 12.34 10.54 26.85
CA ARG A 90 11.96 11.70 27.69
C ARG A 90 12.53 11.62 29.11
N LEU A 91 12.74 10.41 29.61
CA LEU A 91 13.29 10.11 30.92
C LEU A 91 14.78 9.78 30.89
N LYS A 92 15.49 10.01 29.78
CA LYS A 92 16.96 10.01 29.77
C LYS A 92 17.47 11.38 30.26
N ASP A 93 18.37 11.37 31.24
CA ASP A 93 19.08 12.59 31.65
C ASP A 93 20.22 12.88 30.67
N SER A 94 20.40 14.15 30.31
CA SER A 94 21.52 14.63 29.48
C SER A 94 22.82 14.79 30.28
N ASP A 95 22.75 14.83 31.61
CA ASP A 95 23.90 15.01 32.49
C ASP A 95 24.35 13.65 33.06
N ALA A 96 25.47 13.15 32.54
CA ALA A 96 25.98 11.79 32.75
C ALA A 96 26.39 11.43 34.19
N ALA A 97 26.24 12.32 35.18
CA ALA A 97 26.77 12.13 36.53
C ALA A 97 25.76 11.63 37.59
N SER A 98 24.45 11.63 37.32
CA SER A 98 23.42 11.21 38.29
C SER A 98 22.44 10.13 37.80
N ALA A 99 22.75 9.46 36.69
CA ALA A 99 21.88 8.46 36.08
C ALA A 99 21.74 7.21 36.95
N LYS A 100 20.63 7.06 37.69
CA LYS A 100 20.35 5.81 38.43
C LYS A 100 19.08 5.06 38.10
N VAL A 101 18.13 5.57 37.30
CA VAL A 101 17.05 4.69 36.82
C VAL A 101 16.54 5.08 35.42
N PRO A 102 17.17 4.61 34.33
CA PRO A 102 16.50 4.56 33.04
C PRO A 102 15.30 3.59 33.12
N LEU A 103 14.27 3.83 32.29
CA LEU A 103 13.22 2.83 32.07
C LEU A 103 13.90 1.51 31.66
N THR A 104 13.45 0.39 32.24
CA THR A 104 14.06 -0.92 31.94
C THR A 104 13.95 -1.18 30.43
N LEU A 105 15.08 -1.56 29.81
CA LEU A 105 15.10 -1.92 28.39
C LEU A 105 14.37 -3.25 28.12
N LEU A 106 14.12 -4.03 29.16
CA LEU A 106 13.51 -5.36 29.09
C LEU A 106 12.06 -5.35 28.54
N PRO A 107 11.11 -4.52 29.03
CA PRO A 107 9.81 -4.35 28.38
C PRO A 107 9.91 -4.04 26.89
N LEU A 108 10.77 -3.10 26.48
CA LEU A 108 10.94 -2.74 25.07
C LEU A 108 11.35 -3.95 24.22
N GLN A 109 12.37 -4.68 24.66
CA GLN A 109 12.81 -5.90 23.99
C GLN A 109 11.69 -6.94 23.91
N LYS A 110 10.94 -7.16 24.99
CA LYS A 110 9.85 -8.15 25.03
C LYS A 110 8.68 -7.79 24.12
N TYR A 111 8.33 -6.51 24.02
CA TYR A 111 7.35 -6.05 23.05
C TYR A 111 7.86 -6.23 21.62
N GLN A 112 9.13 -5.93 21.34
CA GLN A 112 9.72 -6.13 20.02
C GLN A 112 9.72 -7.60 19.59
N GLU A 113 10.09 -8.52 20.49
CA GLU A 113 9.99 -9.97 20.27
C GLU A 113 8.55 -10.41 19.98
N THR A 114 7.59 -9.91 20.77
CA THR A 114 6.17 -10.25 20.62
C THR A 114 5.59 -9.70 19.32
N VAL A 115 5.98 -8.50 18.88
CA VAL A 115 5.58 -7.95 17.57
C VAL A 115 6.03 -8.88 16.44
N LYS A 116 7.26 -9.38 16.47
CA LYS A 116 7.76 -10.35 15.48
C LYS A 116 6.96 -11.64 15.51
N ALA A 117 6.75 -12.22 16.70
CA ALA A 117 6.00 -13.46 16.87
C ALA A 117 4.54 -13.35 16.38
N LEU A 118 3.85 -12.23 16.69
CA LEU A 118 2.47 -12.00 16.25
C LEU A 118 2.38 -11.80 14.73
N LYS A 119 3.36 -11.13 14.12
CA LYS A 119 3.46 -11.01 12.66
C LYS A 119 3.63 -12.39 12.02
N GLU A 120 4.56 -13.20 12.53
CA GLU A 120 4.80 -14.57 12.05
C GLU A 120 3.56 -15.44 12.20
N GLN A 121 2.87 -15.38 13.35
CA GLN A 121 1.61 -16.09 13.58
C GLN A 121 0.54 -15.68 12.56
N LEU A 122 0.38 -14.38 12.30
CA LEU A 122 -0.59 -13.85 11.33
C LEU A 122 -0.29 -14.35 9.92
N THR A 123 0.96 -14.21 9.47
CA THR A 123 1.38 -14.64 8.14
C THR A 123 1.22 -16.15 7.98
N HIS A 124 1.72 -16.93 8.94
CA HIS A 124 1.64 -18.39 8.91
C HIS A 124 0.19 -18.87 8.86
N TYR A 125 -0.70 -18.28 9.67
CA TYR A 125 -2.11 -18.62 9.64
C TYR A 125 -2.74 -18.36 8.27
N CYS A 126 -2.49 -17.20 7.66
CA CYS A 126 -3.04 -16.86 6.35
C CYS A 126 -2.58 -17.84 5.26
N ILE A 127 -1.29 -18.22 5.28
CA ILE A 127 -0.74 -19.22 4.35
C ILE A 127 -1.36 -20.60 4.62
N GLN A 128 -1.53 -20.97 5.89
CA GLN A 128 -2.13 -22.24 6.29
C GLN A 128 -3.59 -22.33 5.84
N VAL A 129 -4.39 -21.26 5.96
CA VAL A 129 -5.77 -21.23 5.43
C VAL A 129 -5.78 -21.47 3.92
N CYS A 130 -4.85 -20.83 3.19
CA CYS A 130 -4.74 -21.05 1.75
C CYS A 130 -4.38 -22.51 1.43
N THR A 131 -3.36 -23.07 2.07
CA THR A 131 -2.90 -24.43 1.80
C THR A 131 -3.91 -25.48 2.21
N SER A 132 -4.45 -25.41 3.43
CA SER A 132 -5.28 -26.46 4.02
C SER A 132 -6.75 -26.40 3.61
N SER A 133 -7.26 -25.21 3.25
CA SER A 133 -8.69 -25.01 3.01
C SER A 133 -8.97 -24.52 1.60
N LEU A 134 -8.40 -23.38 1.19
CA LEU A 134 -8.78 -22.76 -0.10
C LEU A 134 -8.28 -23.54 -1.31
N PHE A 135 -7.05 -24.05 -1.22
CA PHE A 135 -6.43 -24.79 -2.30
C PHE A 135 -6.87 -26.25 -2.39
N HIS A 136 -7.73 -26.74 -1.48
CA HIS A 136 -8.30 -28.08 -1.53
C HIS A 136 -9.66 -28.05 -2.22
N ASP A 137 -9.67 -28.31 -3.53
CA ASP A 137 -10.87 -28.43 -4.35
C ASP A 137 -10.78 -29.69 -5.21
N ALA A 138 -11.41 -30.77 -4.76
CA ALA A 138 -11.24 -32.10 -5.34
C ALA A 138 -11.58 -32.15 -6.85
N GLU A 139 -12.58 -31.39 -7.28
CA GLU A 139 -13.00 -31.37 -8.69
C GLU A 139 -12.03 -30.61 -9.58
N SER A 140 -11.50 -29.48 -9.08
CA SER A 140 -10.47 -28.72 -9.79
C SER A 140 -9.16 -29.48 -9.91
N HIS A 141 -8.87 -30.41 -8.99
CA HIS A 141 -7.60 -31.15 -8.95
C HIS A 141 -7.64 -32.53 -9.63
N ASN A 142 -8.77 -32.94 -10.20
CA ASN A 142 -8.85 -34.17 -10.98
C ASN A 142 -8.29 -33.98 -12.41
N TRP A 143 -6.99 -33.71 -12.51
CA TRP A 143 -6.31 -33.36 -13.77
C TRP A 143 -6.32 -34.49 -14.81
N ALA A 144 -6.43 -35.75 -14.36
CA ALA A 144 -6.44 -36.92 -15.23
C ALA A 144 -7.84 -37.22 -15.80
N ASP A 145 -8.88 -36.49 -15.38
CA ASP A 145 -10.25 -36.71 -15.84
C ASP A 145 -10.33 -36.59 -17.38
N PRO A 146 -10.95 -37.57 -18.07
CA PRO A 146 -11.12 -37.52 -19.51
C PRO A 146 -12.15 -36.47 -19.95
N LYS A 147 -12.97 -35.92 -19.05
CA LYS A 147 -13.95 -34.87 -19.36
C LYS A 147 -13.32 -33.47 -19.30
N PRO A 148 -13.78 -32.53 -20.14
CA PRO A 148 -13.41 -31.13 -20.01
C PRO A 148 -13.90 -30.59 -18.66
N PHE A 149 -13.11 -29.70 -18.05
CA PHE A 149 -13.51 -29.04 -16.81
C PHE A 149 -14.61 -28.03 -17.09
N TYR A 150 -15.82 -28.30 -16.57
CA TYR A 150 -16.99 -27.41 -16.69
C TYR A 150 -17.16 -26.84 -18.11
N GLU A 151 -16.95 -27.68 -19.13
CA GLU A 151 -17.08 -27.33 -20.55
C GLU A 151 -16.25 -26.12 -21.01
N GLY A 152 -15.24 -25.72 -20.23
CA GLY A 152 -14.40 -24.56 -20.49
C GLY A 152 -15.00 -23.21 -20.06
N GLU A 153 -16.12 -23.21 -19.35
CA GLU A 153 -16.86 -21.98 -18.97
C GLU A 153 -16.26 -21.24 -17.78
N ARG A 154 -15.46 -21.92 -16.93
CA ARG A 154 -14.94 -21.32 -15.69
C ARG A 154 -13.55 -21.80 -15.31
N CYS A 155 -12.82 -20.93 -14.60
CA CYS A 155 -11.59 -21.29 -13.90
C CYS A 155 -11.88 -22.06 -12.60
N SER A 156 -10.84 -22.65 -12.02
CA SER A 156 -10.91 -23.38 -10.76
C SER A 156 -11.43 -22.47 -9.63
N PHE A 157 -12.48 -22.92 -8.94
CA PHE A 157 -13.16 -22.14 -7.89
C PHE A 157 -12.21 -21.76 -6.75
N SER A 158 -11.29 -22.67 -6.38
CA SER A 158 -10.24 -22.43 -5.39
C SER A 158 -9.40 -21.16 -5.66
N LEU A 159 -9.18 -20.79 -6.92
CA LEU A 159 -8.42 -19.59 -7.28
C LEU A 159 -9.21 -18.31 -7.05
N GLN A 160 -10.53 -18.33 -7.32
CA GLN A 160 -11.41 -17.20 -7.02
C GLN A 160 -11.46 -16.96 -5.51
N MET A 161 -11.60 -18.04 -4.73
CA MET A 161 -11.62 -17.96 -3.27
C MET A 161 -10.29 -17.47 -2.69
N TRP A 162 -9.16 -17.91 -3.26
CA TRP A 162 -7.84 -17.40 -2.90
C TRP A 162 -7.71 -15.89 -3.16
N PHE A 163 -8.17 -15.41 -4.32
CA PHE A 163 -8.16 -13.98 -4.63
C PHE A 163 -9.05 -13.17 -3.68
N TYR A 164 -10.28 -13.63 -3.43
CA TYR A 164 -11.17 -12.96 -2.47
C TYR A 164 -10.60 -12.93 -1.06
N PHE A 165 -9.96 -14.01 -0.62
CA PHE A 165 -9.28 -14.05 0.66
C PHE A 165 -8.16 -13.00 0.76
N LEU A 166 -7.32 -12.89 -0.27
CA LEU A 166 -6.23 -11.88 -0.28
C LEU A 166 -6.76 -10.44 -0.34
N CYS A 167 -7.85 -10.20 -1.07
CA CYS A 167 -8.53 -8.90 -1.09
C CYS A 167 -9.11 -8.54 0.28
N GLY A 168 -9.75 -9.50 0.96
CA GLY A 168 -10.26 -9.33 2.32
C GLY A 168 -9.12 -9.08 3.31
N LEU A 169 -8.05 -9.87 3.24
CA LEU A 169 -6.84 -9.68 4.06
C LEU A 169 -6.27 -8.28 3.86
N ARG A 170 -6.10 -7.81 2.62
CA ARG A 170 -5.65 -6.44 2.34
C ARG A 170 -6.51 -5.40 3.06
N SER A 171 -7.83 -5.51 2.95
CA SER A 171 -8.77 -4.58 3.59
C SER A 171 -8.61 -4.57 5.12
N ASP A 172 -8.52 -5.76 5.73
CA ASP A 172 -8.36 -5.90 7.18
C ASP A 172 -7.03 -5.33 7.68
N LEU A 173 -5.94 -5.57 6.93
CA LEU A 173 -4.62 -5.01 7.26
C LEU A 173 -4.62 -3.48 7.15
N TRP A 174 -5.21 -2.91 6.08
CA TRP A 174 -5.21 -1.46 5.82
C TRP A 174 -5.98 -0.70 6.90
N ALA A 175 -7.03 -1.31 7.44
CA ALA A 175 -7.87 -0.71 8.48
C ALA A 175 -7.16 -0.63 9.84
N VAL A 176 -6.10 -1.43 10.07
CA VAL A 176 -5.57 -1.67 11.42
C VAL A 176 -4.09 -1.39 11.56
N LEU A 177 -3.27 -1.87 10.61
CA LEU A 177 -1.81 -1.84 10.70
C LEU A 177 -1.20 -0.58 10.06
N PRO A 178 0.03 -0.20 10.48
CA PRO A 178 0.86 0.76 9.75
C PRO A 178 1.15 0.32 8.32
N ALA A 179 1.26 1.27 7.38
CA ALA A 179 1.41 1.01 5.95
C ALA A 179 2.49 -0.03 5.61
N ASP A 180 3.73 0.20 6.07
CA ASP A 180 4.87 -0.65 5.74
C ASP A 180 4.67 -2.10 6.19
N LEU A 181 4.17 -2.29 7.42
CA LEU A 181 3.93 -3.61 7.97
C LEU A 181 2.77 -4.32 7.27
N ALA A 182 1.73 -3.57 6.92
CA ALA A 182 0.59 -4.09 6.21
C ALA A 182 1.00 -4.60 4.82
N LYS A 183 1.76 -3.80 4.06
CA LYS A 183 2.33 -4.18 2.75
C LYS A 183 3.23 -5.40 2.87
N ASP A 184 4.05 -5.44 3.91
CA ASP A 184 4.99 -6.53 4.13
C ASP A 184 4.29 -7.87 4.44
N VAL A 185 3.26 -7.87 5.29
CA VAL A 185 2.44 -9.08 5.56
C VAL A 185 1.71 -9.53 4.29
N LEU A 186 1.06 -8.60 3.57
CA LEU A 186 0.36 -8.93 2.33
C LEU A 186 1.31 -9.49 1.26
N GLY A 187 2.46 -8.84 1.08
CA GLY A 187 3.50 -9.26 0.13
C GLY A 187 4.05 -10.64 0.43
N GLN A 188 4.31 -10.95 1.70
CA GLN A 188 4.76 -12.27 2.12
C GLN A 188 3.71 -13.35 1.87
N VAL A 189 2.46 -13.13 2.30
CA VAL A 189 1.36 -14.10 2.10
C VAL A 189 1.12 -14.33 0.60
N LEU A 190 1.08 -13.25 -0.20
CA LEU A 190 0.93 -13.35 -1.66
C LEU A 190 2.07 -14.15 -2.28
N LYS A 191 3.33 -13.83 -1.97
CA LYS A 191 4.50 -14.53 -2.49
C LYS A 191 4.47 -16.02 -2.15
N GLU A 192 4.24 -16.36 -0.88
CA GLU A 192 4.30 -17.76 -0.43
C GLU A 192 3.14 -18.59 -1.00
N THR A 193 1.93 -18.03 -1.07
CA THR A 193 0.78 -18.72 -1.67
C THR A 193 0.88 -18.83 -3.19
N LEU A 194 1.45 -17.83 -3.87
CA LEU A 194 1.75 -17.90 -5.30
C LEU A 194 2.82 -18.96 -5.61
N GLN A 195 3.85 -19.09 -4.77
CA GLN A 195 4.87 -20.12 -4.92
C GLN A 195 4.28 -21.54 -4.84
N LEU A 196 3.29 -21.76 -3.99
CA LEU A 196 2.57 -23.03 -3.91
C LEU A 196 1.77 -23.31 -5.19
N LEU A 197 1.16 -22.30 -5.79
CA LEU A 197 0.48 -22.42 -7.08
C LEU A 197 1.46 -22.74 -8.20
N VAL A 198 2.61 -22.07 -8.27
CA VAL A 198 3.69 -22.39 -9.23
C VAL A 198 4.08 -23.87 -9.11
N GLN A 199 4.39 -24.33 -7.90
CA GLN A 199 4.77 -25.71 -7.64
C GLN A 199 3.67 -26.71 -8.05
N ARG A 200 2.41 -26.35 -7.80
CA ARG A 200 1.25 -27.15 -8.20
C ARG A 200 1.19 -27.28 -9.71
N TYR A 201 1.09 -26.18 -10.45
CA TYR A 201 0.93 -26.19 -11.91
C TYR A 201 2.14 -26.78 -12.63
N ALA A 202 3.36 -26.60 -12.11
CA ALA A 202 4.57 -27.21 -12.66
C ALA A 202 4.56 -28.76 -12.60
N ARG A 203 3.76 -29.35 -11.70
CA ARG A 203 3.71 -30.81 -11.48
C ARG A 203 2.43 -31.46 -12.02
N VAL A 204 1.49 -30.67 -12.56
CA VAL A 204 0.23 -31.19 -13.07
C VAL A 204 0.47 -32.16 -14.24
N ARG A 205 -0.19 -33.32 -14.18
CA ARG A 205 -0.29 -34.27 -15.29
C ARG A 205 -1.72 -34.25 -15.82
N ALA A 206 -2.01 -33.28 -16.68
CA ALA A 206 -3.35 -33.08 -17.22
C ALA A 206 -3.64 -33.99 -18.41
N SER A 207 -4.89 -34.43 -18.51
CA SER A 207 -5.42 -35.02 -19.74
C SER A 207 -5.47 -33.97 -20.85
N TYR A 208 -5.56 -34.41 -22.11
CA TYR A 208 -5.76 -33.50 -23.24
C TYR A 208 -7.05 -32.67 -23.11
N LYS A 209 -8.04 -33.08 -22.32
CA LYS A 209 -9.26 -32.26 -22.11
C LYS A 209 -9.12 -31.23 -21.00
N ARG A 210 -8.05 -31.27 -20.22
CA ARG A 210 -7.81 -30.41 -19.05
C ARG A 210 -6.79 -29.29 -19.26
N HIS A 211 -6.06 -29.27 -20.39
CA HIS A 211 -5.11 -28.19 -20.69
C HIS A 211 -5.76 -26.79 -20.76
N LEU A 212 -7.02 -26.70 -21.19
CA LEU A 212 -7.77 -25.43 -21.20
C LEU A 212 -8.06 -24.91 -19.78
N GLN A 213 -8.24 -25.79 -18.80
CA GLN A 213 -8.37 -25.41 -17.39
C GLN A 213 -7.06 -24.79 -16.89
N ILE A 214 -5.91 -25.42 -17.18
CA ILE A 214 -4.58 -24.84 -16.84
C ILE A 214 -4.41 -23.47 -17.46
N ARG A 215 -4.82 -23.31 -18.74
CA ARG A 215 -4.78 -22.01 -19.43
C ARG A 215 -5.61 -20.96 -18.71
N SER A 216 -6.86 -21.28 -18.40
CA SER A 216 -7.77 -20.37 -17.70
C SER A 216 -7.27 -20.02 -16.30
N ASP A 217 -6.78 -21.01 -15.56
CA ASP A 217 -6.33 -20.88 -14.19
C ASP A 217 -5.09 -20.00 -14.08
N ILE A 218 -4.05 -20.27 -14.87
CA ILE A 218 -2.82 -19.47 -14.82
C ILE A 218 -3.10 -18.03 -15.28
N THR A 219 -3.93 -17.84 -16.32
CA THR A 219 -4.33 -16.51 -16.75
C THR A 219 -5.05 -15.75 -15.63
N ALA A 220 -5.99 -16.41 -14.93
CA ALA A 220 -6.68 -15.82 -13.79
C ALA A 220 -5.71 -15.46 -12.66
N ILE A 221 -4.76 -16.35 -12.32
CA ILE A 221 -3.73 -16.09 -11.31
C ILE A 221 -2.92 -14.83 -11.69
N LEU A 222 -2.44 -14.72 -12.93
CA LEU A 222 -1.67 -13.57 -13.37
C LEU A 222 -2.48 -12.27 -13.28
N LEU A 223 -3.77 -12.29 -13.67
CA LEU A 223 -4.66 -11.12 -13.53
C LEU A 223 -4.91 -10.73 -12.08
N TYR A 224 -5.10 -11.71 -11.19
CA TYR A 224 -5.28 -11.48 -9.76
C TYR A 224 -4.02 -10.94 -9.10
N VAL A 225 -2.85 -11.47 -9.45
CA VAL A 225 -1.57 -10.97 -8.96
C VAL A 225 -1.34 -9.54 -9.46
N GLU A 226 -1.62 -9.23 -10.73
CA GLU A 226 -1.54 -7.85 -11.23
C GLU A 226 -2.41 -6.90 -10.41
N HIS A 227 -3.62 -7.32 -10.02
CA HIS A 227 -4.48 -6.51 -9.18
C HIS A 227 -3.88 -6.24 -7.79
N LEU A 228 -3.32 -7.26 -7.15
CA LEU A 228 -2.79 -7.16 -5.79
C LEU A 228 -1.40 -6.51 -5.71
N LEU A 229 -0.62 -6.61 -6.79
CA LEU A 229 0.76 -6.12 -6.83
C LEU A 229 0.83 -4.59 -6.64
N TRP A 230 -0.19 -3.85 -7.09
CA TRP A 230 -0.36 -2.42 -6.82
C TRP A 230 -0.39 -2.08 -5.33
N SER A 231 -0.81 -3.00 -4.46
CA SER A 231 -0.82 -2.79 -3.01
C SER A 231 0.51 -3.09 -2.33
N VAL A 232 1.46 -3.69 -3.06
CA VAL A 232 2.80 -4.06 -2.54
C VAL A 232 3.89 -3.16 -3.11
N CYS A 233 3.70 -2.63 -4.32
CA CYS A 233 4.61 -1.69 -4.96
C CYS A 233 4.66 -0.32 -4.24
N GLU A 234 5.81 0.35 -4.33
CA GLU A 234 6.01 1.71 -3.81
C GLU A 234 5.95 2.77 -4.91
N SER A 235 6.20 2.38 -6.15
CA SER A 235 6.20 3.27 -7.31
C SER A 235 5.68 2.55 -8.56
N PRO A 236 5.18 3.28 -9.58
CA PRO A 236 4.81 2.68 -10.86
C PRO A 236 6.00 1.96 -11.52
N GLU A 237 7.21 2.49 -11.32
CA GLU A 237 8.43 1.88 -11.84
C GLU A 237 8.68 0.51 -11.19
N SER A 238 8.44 0.36 -9.88
CA SER A 238 8.63 -0.92 -9.17
C SER A 238 7.69 -2.05 -9.61
N LEU A 239 6.65 -1.71 -10.39
CA LEU A 239 5.76 -2.69 -11.01
C LEU A 239 6.30 -3.18 -12.36
N VAL A 240 7.00 -2.32 -13.09
CA VAL A 240 7.33 -2.53 -14.51
C VAL A 240 8.80 -2.89 -14.68
N LEU A 241 9.66 -2.33 -13.84
CA LEU A 241 11.10 -2.54 -13.83
C LEU A 241 11.47 -3.48 -12.69
N ILE A 242 12.10 -4.60 -13.03
CA ILE A 242 12.79 -5.45 -12.06
C ILE A 242 14.19 -4.86 -11.90
N ASP A 243 14.35 -3.88 -11.04
CA ASP A 243 15.69 -3.48 -10.62
C ASP A 243 16.21 -4.52 -9.61
N PRO A 244 17.44 -5.06 -9.80
CA PRO A 244 18.07 -5.84 -8.76
C PRO A 244 18.14 -4.97 -7.50
N PRO A 245 17.78 -5.50 -6.32
CA PRO A 245 17.74 -4.70 -5.11
C PRO A 245 19.12 -4.08 -4.86
N SER A 246 19.19 -2.75 -4.79
CA SER A 246 20.43 -2.08 -4.42
C SER A 246 20.84 -2.54 -3.02
N GLU A 247 22.15 -2.66 -2.74
CA GLU A 247 22.64 -2.97 -1.38
C GLU A 247 22.04 -2.02 -0.32
N MET A 248 21.69 -0.80 -0.71
CA MET A 248 21.12 0.23 0.16
C MET A 248 19.66 -0.05 0.52
N THR A 249 18.87 -0.61 -0.42
CA THR A 249 17.48 -1.05 -0.18
C THR A 249 17.43 -2.25 0.75
N ILE A 250 18.38 -3.18 0.62
CA ILE A 250 18.53 -4.34 1.51
C ILE A 250 18.94 -3.92 2.92
N LYS A 251 19.89 -2.96 3.04
CA LYS A 251 20.35 -2.41 4.34
C LYS A 251 19.28 -1.56 5.04
N ALA A 252 18.35 -0.94 4.30
CA ALA A 252 17.25 -0.15 4.85
C ALA A 252 16.06 -1.00 5.34
N GLY A 253 16.10 -2.33 5.19
CA GLY A 253 14.99 -3.21 5.58
C GLY A 253 13.79 -3.17 4.63
N GLY A 254 13.96 -2.64 3.41
CA GLY A 254 12.93 -2.65 2.38
C GLY A 254 12.66 -4.06 1.87
N SER A 255 11.39 -4.43 1.75
CA SER A 255 11.00 -5.76 1.31
C SER A 255 11.11 -5.91 -0.22
N ASN A 256 11.77 -6.98 -0.69
CA ASN A 256 11.91 -7.27 -2.12
C ASN A 256 10.76 -8.15 -2.65
N TRP A 257 9.52 -7.86 -2.22
CA TRP A 257 8.36 -8.66 -2.62
C TRP A 257 8.05 -8.56 -4.12
N PRO A 258 8.03 -7.35 -4.75
CA PRO A 258 7.69 -7.24 -6.17
C PRO A 258 8.56 -8.11 -7.07
N SER A 259 9.89 -8.04 -6.94
CA SER A 259 10.83 -8.85 -7.75
C SER A 259 10.57 -10.37 -7.60
N GLN A 260 10.36 -10.84 -6.37
CA GLN A 260 10.07 -12.26 -6.12
C GLN A 260 8.74 -12.67 -6.75
N ILE A 261 7.71 -11.82 -6.66
CA ILE A 261 6.41 -12.07 -7.26
C ILE A 261 6.51 -12.08 -8.80
N HIS A 262 7.24 -11.14 -9.41
CA HIS A 262 7.49 -11.14 -10.86
C HIS A 262 8.14 -12.44 -11.33
N SER A 263 9.17 -12.92 -10.61
CA SER A 263 9.83 -14.19 -10.93
C SER A 263 8.87 -15.38 -10.90
N LEU A 264 7.96 -15.43 -9.92
CA LEU A 264 6.96 -16.50 -9.83
C LEU A 264 5.90 -16.39 -10.95
N CYS A 265 5.50 -15.18 -11.32
CA CYS A 265 4.59 -14.93 -12.43
C CYS A 265 5.21 -15.31 -13.78
N ASP A 266 6.49 -15.02 -14.00
CA ASP A 266 7.19 -15.46 -15.21
C ASP A 266 7.30 -16.99 -15.27
N GLN A 267 7.53 -17.66 -14.14
CA GLN A 267 7.49 -19.13 -14.08
C GLN A 267 6.10 -19.68 -14.45
N LEU A 268 5.02 -19.06 -13.95
CA LEU A 268 3.66 -19.42 -14.35
C LEU A 268 3.41 -19.19 -15.84
N LEU A 269 3.87 -18.07 -16.39
CA LEU A 269 3.78 -17.79 -17.83
C LEU A 269 4.53 -18.86 -18.64
N MET A 270 5.73 -19.27 -18.20
CA MET A 270 6.48 -20.33 -18.87
C MET A 270 5.73 -21.66 -18.82
N ILE A 271 5.13 -22.02 -17.68
CA ILE A 271 4.29 -23.23 -17.57
C ILE A 271 3.10 -23.14 -18.53
N LEU A 272 2.42 -21.99 -18.56
CA LEU A 272 1.30 -21.73 -19.47
C LEU A 272 1.69 -21.95 -20.93
N VAL A 273 2.77 -21.32 -21.37
CA VAL A 273 3.27 -21.42 -22.76
C VAL A 273 3.61 -22.87 -23.10
N VAL A 274 4.39 -23.56 -22.24
CA VAL A 274 4.83 -24.94 -22.52
C VAL A 274 3.65 -25.91 -22.57
N VAL A 275 2.69 -25.79 -21.65
CA VAL A 275 1.56 -26.73 -21.56
C VAL A 275 0.51 -26.50 -22.65
N THR A 276 0.36 -25.27 -23.14
CA THR A 276 -0.71 -24.91 -24.08
C THR A 276 -0.24 -24.72 -25.52
N ALA A 277 1.07 -24.64 -25.77
CA ALA A 277 1.60 -24.50 -27.11
C ALA A 277 1.34 -25.77 -27.97
N PRO A 278 1.02 -25.60 -29.26
CA PRO A 278 1.05 -26.69 -30.23
C PRO A 278 2.40 -27.41 -30.20
N LEU A 279 2.38 -28.74 -30.11
CA LEU A 279 3.61 -29.55 -30.02
C LEU A 279 4.57 -29.31 -31.20
N SER A 280 4.03 -29.02 -32.38
CA SER A 280 4.81 -28.67 -33.57
C SER A 280 5.64 -27.40 -33.40
N LEU A 281 5.10 -26.39 -32.71
CA LEU A 281 5.82 -25.15 -32.41
C LEU A 281 6.89 -25.38 -31.35
N VAL A 282 6.57 -26.12 -30.29
CA VAL A 282 7.56 -26.49 -29.25
C VAL A 282 8.72 -27.27 -29.87
N HIS A 283 8.43 -28.30 -30.68
CA HIS A 283 9.45 -29.09 -31.36
C HIS A 283 10.32 -28.23 -32.28
N ARG A 284 9.72 -27.35 -33.10
CA ARG A 284 10.48 -26.45 -33.98
C ARG A 284 11.43 -25.53 -33.19
N THR A 285 10.92 -24.88 -32.14
CA THR A 285 11.71 -23.93 -31.35
C THR A 285 12.86 -24.60 -30.60
N PHE A 286 12.64 -25.78 -29.99
CA PHE A 286 13.66 -26.43 -29.17
C PHE A 286 14.58 -27.39 -29.92
N VAL A 287 14.17 -27.93 -31.07
CA VAL A 287 14.96 -28.93 -31.82
C VAL A 287 15.60 -28.35 -33.08
N ILE A 288 14.92 -27.44 -33.79
CA ILE A 288 15.40 -26.91 -35.08
C ILE A 288 16.14 -25.59 -34.88
N ASN A 289 15.59 -24.66 -34.11
CA ASN A 289 16.21 -23.35 -33.92
C ASN A 289 17.36 -23.39 -32.90
N ALA A 290 17.34 -24.33 -31.96
CA ALA A 290 18.43 -24.51 -30.99
C ALA A 290 19.77 -24.92 -31.62
N SER A 291 19.75 -25.49 -32.83
CA SER A 291 20.96 -25.80 -33.60
C SER A 291 21.51 -24.65 -34.44
N GLU A 292 20.73 -23.58 -34.66
CA GLU A 292 21.12 -22.45 -35.51
C GLU A 292 21.50 -21.19 -34.68
N ASP A 293 20.91 -21.00 -33.50
CA ASP A 293 21.11 -19.80 -32.66
C ASP A 293 22.21 -19.97 -31.59
N SER A 294 23.45 -20.19 -32.01
CA SER A 294 24.62 -20.14 -31.09
C SER A 294 25.12 -18.71 -30.81
N THR A 295 24.44 -17.67 -31.30
CA THR A 295 24.83 -16.26 -31.15
C THR A 295 23.74 -15.32 -30.64
N SER A 296 22.68 -15.81 -29.99
CA SER A 296 21.68 -14.89 -29.42
C SER A 296 22.22 -14.19 -28.17
N GLN A 297 22.49 -12.89 -28.29
CA GLN A 297 22.82 -11.99 -27.18
C GLN A 297 21.82 -12.21 -26.03
N GLN A 298 22.34 -12.36 -24.81
CA GLN A 298 21.49 -12.39 -23.62
C GLN A 298 20.62 -11.12 -23.62
N PRO A 299 19.30 -11.22 -23.33
CA PRO A 299 18.52 -10.01 -23.12
C PRO A 299 19.09 -9.31 -21.88
N GLU A 300 19.71 -8.14 -22.09
CA GLU A 300 20.44 -7.36 -21.09
C GLU A 300 19.55 -6.77 -19.98
N SER A 301 18.24 -7.02 -19.98
CA SER A 301 17.35 -6.63 -18.89
C SER A 301 16.34 -7.72 -18.53
N SER A 302 16.02 -7.82 -17.25
CA SER A 302 14.92 -8.63 -16.73
C SER A 302 13.58 -7.98 -17.09
N VAL A 303 13.15 -8.18 -18.33
CA VAL A 303 11.85 -7.74 -18.84
C VAL A 303 10.74 -8.53 -18.13
N VAL A 304 9.76 -7.83 -17.56
CA VAL A 304 8.56 -8.44 -16.96
C VAL A 304 7.64 -8.96 -18.08
N ARG A 305 7.88 -10.18 -18.57
CA ARG A 305 7.17 -10.74 -19.74
C ARG A 305 5.72 -11.06 -19.43
N TRP A 306 5.41 -11.47 -18.21
CA TRP A 306 4.05 -11.84 -17.83
C TRP A 306 3.06 -10.66 -17.86
N LEU A 307 3.50 -9.42 -17.57
CA LEU A 307 2.64 -8.24 -17.65
C LEU A 307 2.23 -7.94 -19.09
N ASN A 308 3.19 -7.97 -20.02
CA ASN A 308 2.91 -7.85 -21.45
C ASN A 308 1.93 -8.92 -21.93
N ALA A 309 2.09 -10.16 -21.47
CA ALA A 309 1.24 -11.27 -21.88
C ALA A 309 -0.23 -11.11 -21.46
N ILE A 310 -0.52 -10.51 -20.30
CA ILE A 310 -1.90 -10.34 -19.82
C ILE A 310 -2.58 -9.05 -20.31
N LYS A 311 -1.81 -7.98 -20.55
CA LYS A 311 -2.32 -6.67 -20.99
C LYS A 311 -1.31 -6.05 -21.98
N PRO A 312 -1.26 -6.55 -23.23
CA PRO A 312 -0.24 -6.12 -24.20
C PRO A 312 -0.36 -4.65 -24.59
N ASP A 313 -1.58 -4.10 -24.58
CA ASP A 313 -1.85 -2.70 -24.91
C ASP A 313 -1.30 -1.73 -23.85
N LEU A 314 -1.29 -2.15 -22.58
CA LEU A 314 -0.81 -1.33 -21.47
C LEU A 314 0.69 -1.53 -21.23
N TYR A 315 1.15 -2.78 -21.23
CA TYR A 315 2.52 -3.14 -20.91
C TYR A 315 3.30 -3.54 -22.17
N THR A 316 3.39 -2.61 -23.13
CA THR A 316 4.21 -2.82 -24.34
C THR A 316 5.69 -2.98 -23.98
N GLU A 317 6.50 -3.63 -24.84
CA GLU A 317 7.95 -3.72 -24.62
C GLU A 317 8.60 -2.34 -24.46
N ARG A 318 8.07 -1.34 -25.17
CA ARG A 318 8.49 0.06 -25.05
C ARG A 318 8.16 0.63 -23.67
N ALA A 319 6.92 0.41 -23.19
CA ALA A 319 6.51 0.83 -21.86
C ALA A 319 7.30 0.12 -20.74
N ILE A 320 7.67 -1.15 -20.95
CA ILE A 320 8.46 -1.91 -19.98
C ILE A 320 9.90 -1.39 -19.90
N ARG A 321 10.50 -1.04 -21.04
CA ARG A 321 11.87 -0.55 -21.11
C ARG A 321 12.01 0.94 -20.75
N ASP A 322 11.14 1.77 -21.31
CA ASP A 322 11.26 3.23 -21.27
C ASP A 322 10.37 3.86 -20.18
N GLY A 323 9.53 3.04 -19.51
CA GLY A 323 8.52 3.48 -18.56
C GLY A 323 7.17 3.79 -19.22
N LEU A 324 6.11 3.83 -18.40
CA LEU A 324 4.78 4.25 -18.83
C LEU A 324 4.74 5.78 -19.03
N MET A 325 4.09 6.24 -20.10
CA MET A 325 3.95 7.67 -20.45
C MET A 325 2.48 8.03 -20.71
N GLY A 326 2.12 9.30 -20.59
CA GLY A 326 0.78 9.81 -20.91
C GLY A 326 -0.31 9.30 -19.98
N GLU A 327 -1.51 9.11 -20.54
CA GLU A 327 -2.70 8.65 -19.81
C GLU A 327 -2.51 7.31 -19.10
N ALA A 328 -1.73 6.39 -19.69
CA ALA A 328 -1.43 5.10 -19.07
C ALA A 328 -0.63 5.27 -17.76
N ALA A 329 0.35 6.18 -17.74
CA ALA A 329 1.12 6.49 -16.55
C ALA A 329 0.27 7.12 -15.46
N LEU A 330 -0.64 8.03 -15.83
CA LEU A 330 -1.61 8.64 -14.92
C LEU A 330 -2.55 7.60 -14.30
N ALA A 331 -3.13 6.71 -15.13
CA ALA A 331 -3.99 5.64 -14.65
C ALA A 331 -3.26 4.71 -13.66
N CYS A 332 -1.99 4.38 -13.95
CA CYS A 332 -1.13 3.59 -13.07
C CYS A 332 -0.80 4.32 -11.77
N GLN A 333 -0.49 5.61 -11.80
CA GLN A 333 -0.25 6.42 -10.59
C GLN A 333 -1.51 6.50 -9.72
N LEU A 334 -2.69 6.72 -10.32
CA LEU A 334 -3.96 6.72 -9.61
C LEU A 334 -4.25 5.35 -8.98
N ARG A 335 -4.01 4.27 -9.73
CA ARG A 335 -4.19 2.91 -9.23
C ARG A 335 -3.26 2.59 -8.07
N LEU A 336 -2.01 3.02 -8.12
CA LEU A 336 -1.06 2.90 -7.02
C LEU A 336 -1.55 3.67 -5.78
N LEU A 337 -1.94 4.94 -5.95
CA LEU A 337 -2.43 5.79 -4.86
C LEU A 337 -3.66 5.19 -4.16
N THR A 338 -4.60 4.64 -4.93
CA THR A 338 -5.84 4.04 -4.41
C THR A 338 -5.63 2.64 -3.83
N SER A 339 -4.51 2.00 -4.13
CA SER A 339 -4.16 0.67 -3.62
C SER A 339 -3.31 0.71 -2.34
N ASP A 340 -2.75 1.88 -1.99
CA ASP A 340 -1.90 2.12 -0.83
C ASP A 340 -2.71 2.16 0.49
N PRO A 341 -2.20 1.64 1.63
CA PRO A 341 -2.88 1.67 2.93
C PRO A 341 -3.11 3.06 3.48
N ASP A 342 -2.18 3.96 3.18
CA ASP A 342 -2.23 5.34 3.58
C ASP A 342 -2.13 6.20 2.32
N CYS A 343 -2.88 7.30 2.27
CA CYS A 343 -2.74 8.23 1.17
C CYS A 343 -1.36 8.89 1.27
N SER A 344 -0.35 8.29 0.63
CA SER A 344 1.04 8.75 0.66
C SER A 344 1.10 10.18 0.12
N PRO A 345 1.46 11.18 0.95
CA PRO A 345 1.51 12.56 0.50
C PRO A 345 2.52 12.75 -0.65
N LYS A 346 3.57 11.92 -0.68
CA LYS A 346 4.58 11.92 -1.75
C LYS A 346 3.99 11.45 -3.07
N LEU A 347 3.23 10.35 -3.08
CA LEU A 347 2.58 9.82 -4.28
C LEU A 347 1.46 10.76 -4.76
N LEU A 348 0.68 11.31 -3.83
CA LEU A 348 -0.34 12.31 -4.13
C LEU A 348 0.28 13.54 -4.80
N LEU A 349 1.34 14.09 -4.22
CA LEU A 349 2.04 15.25 -4.79
C LEU A 349 2.63 14.94 -6.16
N ARG A 350 3.26 13.76 -6.33
CA ARG A 350 3.81 13.29 -7.61
C ARG A 350 2.72 13.25 -8.68
N MET A 351 1.54 12.71 -8.35
CA MET A 351 0.40 12.61 -9.25
C MET A 351 -0.21 13.97 -9.59
N LEU A 352 -0.32 14.88 -8.62
CA LEU A 352 -0.87 16.23 -8.84
C LEU A 352 0.05 17.09 -9.74
N LEU A 353 1.35 16.82 -9.74
CA LEU A 353 2.34 17.54 -10.55
C LEU A 353 2.68 16.85 -11.88
N TYR A 354 2.16 15.64 -12.12
CA TYR A 354 2.46 14.88 -13.33
C TYR A 354 1.89 15.56 -14.58
N GLU A 355 2.67 15.55 -15.67
CA GLU A 355 2.33 16.12 -16.99
C GLU A 355 1.62 17.48 -16.90
N ASP A 356 2.32 18.50 -16.39
CA ASP A 356 1.77 19.87 -16.28
C ASP A 356 0.43 19.93 -15.53
N CYS A 357 0.35 19.20 -14.41
CA CYS A 357 -0.85 19.12 -13.56
C CYS A 357 -2.08 18.56 -14.29
N HIS A 358 -1.89 17.55 -15.15
CA HIS A 358 -2.96 16.99 -15.96
C HIS A 358 -4.16 16.49 -15.15
N LEU A 359 -3.93 15.76 -14.05
CA LEU A 359 -5.03 15.26 -13.21
C LEU A 359 -5.85 16.39 -12.56
N PRO A 360 -5.23 17.40 -11.88
CA PRO A 360 -5.95 18.59 -11.45
C PRO A 360 -6.80 19.23 -12.53
N ARG A 361 -6.27 19.35 -13.75
CA ARG A 361 -6.99 19.93 -14.89
C ARG A 361 -8.22 19.10 -15.23
N ILE A 362 -8.07 17.78 -15.40
CA ILE A 362 -9.20 16.87 -15.66
C ILE A 362 -10.25 16.99 -14.55
N LEU A 363 -9.84 16.99 -13.28
CA LEU A 363 -10.77 17.06 -12.15
C LEU A 363 -11.54 18.38 -12.12
N LEU A 364 -10.88 19.50 -12.39
CA LEU A 364 -11.51 20.82 -12.46
C LEU A 364 -12.41 20.97 -13.69
N GLU A 365 -12.00 20.43 -14.83
CA GLU A 365 -12.79 20.44 -16.06
C GLU A 365 -14.08 19.62 -15.95
N ASN A 366 -14.05 18.51 -15.21
CA ASN A 366 -15.21 17.64 -15.00
C ASN A 366 -16.01 17.98 -13.74
N SER A 367 -15.59 19.01 -13.00
CA SER A 367 -16.29 19.47 -11.80
C SER A 367 -17.53 20.30 -12.15
N TYR A 368 -18.35 20.57 -11.14
CA TYR A 368 -19.55 21.40 -11.28
C TYR A 368 -19.24 22.83 -11.76
N PHE A 369 -17.99 23.30 -11.62
CA PHE A 369 -17.54 24.61 -12.06
C PHE A 369 -17.64 24.83 -13.58
N CYS A 370 -17.52 23.75 -14.36
CA CYS A 370 -17.51 23.81 -15.82
C CYS A 370 -18.73 23.13 -16.46
N GLN A 371 -19.75 22.77 -15.66
CA GLN A 371 -20.98 22.15 -16.19
C GLN A 371 -21.88 23.20 -16.84
N GLU A 372 -22.41 22.88 -18.02
CA GLU A 372 -23.44 23.70 -18.67
C GLU A 372 -24.71 23.75 -17.79
N SER A 373 -25.34 24.91 -17.76
CA SER A 373 -26.31 25.43 -16.79
C SER A 373 -27.66 24.69 -16.65
N GLY A 374 -27.72 23.38 -16.89
CA GLY A 374 -28.94 22.55 -16.87
C GLY A 374 -28.97 21.42 -15.83
N SER A 375 -27.90 21.19 -15.07
CA SER A 375 -27.85 20.11 -14.06
C SER A 375 -28.04 20.67 -12.65
N GLU A 376 -29.17 20.37 -12.00
CA GLU A 376 -29.38 20.67 -10.58
C GLU A 376 -28.41 19.82 -9.74
N MET A 377 -27.29 20.42 -9.33
CA MET A 377 -26.30 19.79 -8.46
C MET A 377 -26.69 19.95 -7.00
N SER A 378 -26.47 18.90 -6.20
CA SER A 378 -26.71 18.97 -4.76
C SER A 378 -25.79 20.02 -4.12
N THR A 379 -26.28 20.70 -3.09
CA THR A 379 -25.49 21.68 -2.32
C THR A 379 -24.24 21.05 -1.69
N GLU A 380 -24.24 19.75 -1.45
CA GLU A 380 -23.09 19.01 -0.95
C GLU A 380 -21.99 18.87 -2.00
N ASN A 381 -22.36 18.59 -3.25
CA ASN A 381 -21.40 18.48 -4.36
C ASN A 381 -20.71 19.82 -4.65
N CYS A 382 -21.46 20.93 -4.59
CA CYS A 382 -20.90 22.26 -4.76
C CYS A 382 -19.89 22.59 -3.66
N LYS A 383 -20.25 22.34 -2.39
CA LYS A 383 -19.33 22.51 -1.24
C LYS A 383 -18.08 21.63 -1.35
N ALA A 384 -18.23 20.39 -1.82
CA ALA A 384 -17.09 19.49 -1.99
C ALA A 384 -16.12 20.02 -3.07
N GLY A 385 -16.63 20.53 -4.19
CA GLY A 385 -15.79 21.14 -5.22
C GLY A 385 -15.13 22.45 -4.76
N ASP A 386 -15.83 23.28 -3.97
CA ASP A 386 -15.24 24.48 -3.38
C ASP A 386 -14.07 24.14 -2.46
N ASN A 387 -14.28 23.18 -1.55
CA ASN A 387 -13.23 22.69 -0.66
C ASN A 387 -12.04 22.12 -1.45
N PHE A 388 -12.30 21.43 -2.57
CA PHE A 388 -11.27 20.89 -3.44
C PHE A 388 -10.42 22.00 -4.08
N ILE A 389 -11.03 23.05 -4.65
CA ILE A 389 -10.30 24.19 -5.22
C ILE A 389 -9.44 24.87 -4.16
N VAL A 390 -9.99 25.14 -2.97
CA VAL A 390 -9.25 25.79 -1.88
C VAL A 390 -8.04 24.95 -1.47
N ALA A 391 -8.24 23.64 -1.30
CA ALA A 391 -7.16 22.73 -0.94
C ALA A 391 -6.05 22.69 -2.01
N LEU A 392 -6.44 22.61 -3.28
CA LEU A 392 -5.51 22.59 -4.41
C LEU A 392 -4.72 23.90 -4.52
N PHE A 393 -5.41 25.03 -4.38
CA PHE A 393 -4.81 26.36 -4.41
C PHE A 393 -3.79 26.53 -3.28
N ASN A 394 -4.16 26.20 -2.04
CA ASN A 394 -3.27 26.29 -0.89
C ASN A 394 -2.07 25.36 -1.01
N LEU A 395 -2.26 24.15 -1.55
CA LEU A 395 -1.17 23.20 -1.77
C LEU A 395 -0.15 23.74 -2.76
N PHE A 396 -0.60 24.16 -3.94
CA PHE A 396 0.29 24.66 -4.99
C PHE A 396 0.93 26.00 -4.64
N LEU A 397 0.26 26.85 -3.85
CA LEU A 397 0.85 28.07 -3.32
C LEU A 397 2.07 27.80 -2.43
N CYS A 398 2.05 26.70 -1.66
CA CYS A 398 3.19 26.30 -0.83
C CYS A 398 4.39 25.80 -1.64
N LEU A 399 4.23 25.50 -2.94
CA LEU A 399 5.27 24.95 -3.80
C LEU A 399 6.04 26.04 -4.54
N ASN A 400 6.87 26.79 -3.80
CA ASN A 400 7.70 27.87 -4.35
C ASN A 400 8.62 27.43 -5.51
N ASN A 401 8.96 26.14 -5.59
CA ASN A 401 9.85 25.58 -6.61
C ASN A 401 9.13 25.26 -7.94
N VAL A 402 7.79 25.29 -7.97
CA VAL A 402 6.99 25.00 -9.17
C VAL A 402 5.92 26.08 -9.35
N PRO A 403 6.30 27.35 -9.54
CA PRO A 403 5.35 28.47 -9.55
C PRO A 403 4.32 28.39 -10.69
N LYS A 404 4.64 27.63 -11.75
CA LYS A 404 3.73 27.40 -12.89
C LYS A 404 2.60 26.41 -12.58
N ALA A 405 2.74 25.54 -11.57
CA ALA A 405 1.77 24.48 -11.29
C ALA A 405 0.38 25.05 -10.97
N LEU A 406 0.31 26.11 -10.16
CA LEU A 406 -0.94 26.76 -9.80
C LEU A 406 -1.66 27.30 -11.05
N THR A 407 -0.92 28.01 -11.91
CA THR A 407 -1.47 28.56 -13.16
C THR A 407 -1.90 27.45 -14.11
N GLN A 408 -1.07 26.44 -14.33
CA GLN A 408 -1.36 25.32 -15.23
C GLN A 408 -2.60 24.53 -14.78
N ALA A 409 -2.73 24.27 -13.48
CA ALA A 409 -3.86 23.54 -12.94
C ALA A 409 -5.17 24.33 -13.06
N LEU A 410 -5.15 25.63 -12.75
CA LEU A 410 -6.35 26.46 -12.71
C LEU A 410 -6.76 27.03 -14.07
N GLN A 411 -5.86 27.10 -15.04
CA GLN A 411 -6.11 27.74 -16.33
C GLN A 411 -7.40 27.25 -17.02
N PRO A 412 -7.67 25.93 -17.15
CA PRO A 412 -8.89 25.46 -17.81
C PRO A 412 -10.17 25.91 -17.10
N TYR A 413 -10.13 25.93 -15.76
CA TYR A 413 -11.24 26.41 -14.93
C TYR A 413 -11.44 27.92 -15.07
N LEU A 414 -10.36 28.70 -15.05
CA LEU A 414 -10.44 30.15 -15.18
C LEU A 414 -10.98 30.57 -16.57
N GLU A 415 -10.59 29.83 -17.61
CA GLU A 415 -11.06 30.03 -18.99
C GLU A 415 -12.52 29.62 -19.18
N ARG A 416 -12.90 28.36 -18.86
CA ARG A 416 -14.29 27.87 -19.04
C ARG A 416 -15.28 28.58 -18.12
N GLY A 417 -14.90 28.86 -16.87
CA GLY A 417 -15.78 29.51 -15.90
C GLY A 417 -15.82 31.04 -16.03
N HIS A 418 -15.16 31.62 -17.04
CA HIS A 418 -15.00 33.08 -17.23
C HIS A 418 -14.53 33.83 -15.97
N VAL A 419 -13.82 33.14 -15.08
CA VAL A 419 -13.46 33.63 -13.74
C VAL A 419 -12.47 34.79 -13.80
N TRP A 420 -11.72 34.91 -14.90
CA TRP A 420 -10.81 36.03 -15.18
C TRP A 420 -11.48 37.40 -15.03
N GLN A 421 -12.78 37.52 -15.32
CA GLN A 421 -13.52 38.79 -15.22
C GLN A 421 -13.56 39.33 -13.79
N HIS A 422 -13.61 38.45 -12.79
CA HIS A 422 -13.63 38.83 -11.37
C HIS A 422 -12.28 39.32 -10.85
N LEU A 423 -11.17 39.06 -11.56
CA LEU A 423 -9.87 39.62 -11.18
C LEU A 423 -9.80 41.13 -11.47
N TYR A 424 -10.57 41.64 -12.43
CA TYR A 424 -10.63 43.08 -12.68
C TYR A 424 -11.41 43.85 -11.60
N SER A 425 -12.29 43.17 -10.84
CA SER A 425 -13.05 43.73 -9.71
C SER A 425 -12.53 43.22 -8.36
N LEU A 426 -11.24 42.89 -8.26
CA LEU A 426 -10.64 42.30 -7.06
C LEU A 426 -10.84 43.14 -5.79
N ALA A 427 -10.93 44.47 -5.92
CA ALA A 427 -11.14 45.41 -4.81
C ALA A 427 -12.61 45.51 -4.33
N ASP A 428 -13.58 45.05 -5.13
CA ASP A 428 -15.00 45.15 -4.78
C ASP A 428 -15.44 43.95 -3.94
N THR A 429 -15.54 44.15 -2.63
CA THR A 429 -15.93 43.11 -1.66
C THR A 429 -17.44 42.86 -1.60
N THR A 430 -18.25 43.62 -2.34
CA THR A 430 -19.72 43.54 -2.26
C THR A 430 -20.34 42.46 -3.17
N GLN A 431 -19.60 42.00 -4.19
CA GLN A 431 -20.07 40.96 -5.11
C GLN A 431 -19.75 39.55 -4.62
N ALA A 432 -20.69 38.62 -4.84
CA ALA A 432 -20.43 37.19 -4.74
C ALA A 432 -19.40 36.79 -5.81
N VAL A 433 -18.28 36.21 -5.37
CA VAL A 433 -17.18 35.81 -6.26
C VAL A 433 -16.90 34.32 -6.15
N PRO A 434 -16.36 33.69 -7.20
CA PRO A 434 -15.90 32.31 -7.14
C PRO A 434 -14.84 32.11 -6.05
N VAL A 435 -14.82 30.92 -5.45
CA VAL A 435 -13.96 30.62 -4.29
C VAL A 435 -12.47 30.85 -4.56
N VAL A 436 -11.99 30.59 -5.78
CA VAL A 436 -10.59 30.87 -6.15
C VAL A 436 -10.23 32.35 -6.02
N ILE A 437 -11.17 33.25 -6.33
CA ILE A 437 -10.97 34.71 -6.23
C ILE A 437 -10.88 35.12 -4.76
N THR A 438 -11.66 34.49 -3.89
CA THR A 438 -11.54 34.67 -2.45
C THR A 438 -10.15 34.27 -1.95
N CYS A 439 -9.60 33.14 -2.41
CA CYS A 439 -8.25 32.73 -2.06
C CYS A 439 -7.17 33.72 -2.54
N VAL A 440 -7.31 34.26 -3.76
CA VAL A 440 -6.40 35.29 -4.30
C VAL A 440 -6.48 36.58 -3.47
N ARG A 441 -7.71 37.03 -3.14
CA ARG A 441 -7.93 38.21 -2.28
C ARG A 441 -7.22 38.07 -0.94
N GLU A 442 -7.39 36.94 -0.26
CA GLU A 442 -6.77 36.71 1.05
C GLU A 442 -5.24 36.83 1.02
N ILE A 443 -4.57 36.29 -0.02
CA ILE A 443 -3.12 36.42 -0.16
C ILE A 443 -2.73 37.88 -0.39
N VAL A 444 -3.36 38.54 -1.35
CA VAL A 444 -3.01 39.92 -1.71
C VAL A 444 -3.23 40.87 -0.53
N PHE A 445 -4.34 40.72 0.20
CA PHE A 445 -4.63 41.50 1.40
C PHE A 445 -3.68 41.18 2.56
N LYS A 446 -3.32 39.91 2.77
CA LYS A 446 -2.34 39.53 3.80
C LYS A 446 -0.96 40.11 3.51
N SER A 447 -0.51 40.09 2.26
CA SER A 447 0.75 40.69 1.85
C SER A 447 0.76 42.20 2.00
N THR A 448 -0.31 42.89 1.58
CA THR A 448 -0.42 44.35 1.74
C THR A 448 -0.51 44.80 3.19
N ASN A 449 -1.24 44.08 4.04
CA ASN A 449 -1.28 44.35 5.49
C ASN A 449 0.01 44.00 6.24
N SER A 450 0.90 43.19 5.66
CA SER A 450 2.24 42.92 6.21
C SER A 450 3.31 43.93 5.78
N LEU A 451 3.01 44.73 4.75
CA LEU A 451 3.87 45.79 4.21
C LEU A 451 3.51 47.18 4.77
N LEU A 452 2.28 47.34 5.26
CA LEU A 452 1.80 48.46 6.08
C LEU A 452 2.11 48.19 7.55
#